data_AF-A0A5K1D8N7-F1
#
_entry.id   AF-A0A5K1D8N7-F1
#
_cell.length_a   1.000
_cell.length_b   1.000
_cell.length_c   1.000
_cell.angle_alpha   90.00
_cell.angle_beta   90.00
_cell.angle_gamma   90.00
#
_symmetry.space_group_name_H-M   'P 1'
#
loop_
_entity.id
_entity.type
_entity.pdbx_description
1 polymer ?
#
loop_
_entity_poly.entity_id
_entity_poly.type
_entity_poly.pdbx_seq_one_letter_code
_entity_poly.pdbx_strand_id
1 'polypeptide(L)' 'GEVLGITRFGIKKMKDSVLMLASFEQTTDHLFDASVHGKVDPIEGVSECIIMGIPMPIGTGLLKIKQ' A
#
# COMPACT_ATOMS: atom_id res chain seq x y z
N GLY A 1 20.39 -9.54 -4.97
CA GLY A 1 19.68 -8.62 -4.09
C GLY A 1 20.29 -7.25 -4.25
N GLU A 2 19.47 -6.21 -4.36
CA GLU A 2 19.92 -4.80 -4.41
C GLU A 2 19.83 -4.18 -3.02
N VAL A 3 20.73 -3.25 -2.68
CA VAL A 3 20.59 -2.42 -1.47
C VAL A 3 19.59 -1.30 -1.76
N LEU A 4 18.45 -1.34 -1.09
CA LEU A 4 17.40 -0.35 -1.24
C LEU A 4 17.32 0.50 0.04
N GLY A 5 17.51 1.81 -0.09
CA GLY A 5 17.35 2.75 1.02
C GLY A 5 15.89 3.00 1.38
N ILE A 6 15.61 3.47 2.60
CA ILE A 6 14.26 3.87 3.03
C ILE A 6 13.98 5.32 2.54
N THR A 7 13.88 5.48 1.23
CA THR A 7 13.53 6.74 0.54
C THR A 7 12.45 6.46 -0.50
N ARG A 8 11.86 7.49 -1.11
CA ARG A 8 10.81 7.31 -2.14
C ARG A 8 11.23 6.34 -3.27
N PHE A 9 12.50 6.34 -3.65
CA PHE A 9 13.02 5.47 -4.71
C PHE A 9 13.14 4.01 -4.27
N GLY A 10 13.57 3.78 -3.03
CA GLY A 10 13.69 2.43 -2.49
C GLY A 10 12.35 1.83 -2.10
N ILE A 11 11.47 2.61 -1.45
CA ILE A 11 10.13 2.15 -1.07
C ILE A 11 9.29 1.81 -2.31
N LYS A 12 9.36 2.63 -3.37
CA LYS A 12 8.70 2.33 -4.67
C LYS A 12 9.16 1.00 -5.30
N LYS A 13 10.39 0.56 -5.03
CA LYS A 13 10.88 -0.76 -5.47
C LYS A 13 10.51 -1.91 -4.53
N MET A 14 10.19 -1.62 -3.27
CA MET A 14 9.85 -2.63 -2.25
C MET A 14 8.36 -2.95 -2.17
N LYS A 15 7.50 -2.01 -2.59
CA LYS A 15 6.06 -2.07 -2.35
C LYS A 15 5.29 -1.65 -3.61
N ASP A 16 4.18 -2.33 -3.85
CA ASP A 16 3.37 -2.15 -5.07
C ASP A 16 1.99 -1.52 -4.79
N SER A 17 1.64 -1.26 -3.52
CA SER A 17 0.37 -0.58 -3.20
C SER A 17 0.43 0.89 -3.62
N VAL A 18 -0.53 1.27 -4.46
CA VAL A 18 -0.68 2.64 -4.97
C VAL A 18 -1.06 3.57 -3.84
N LEU A 19 -2.00 3.18 -2.99
CA LEU A 19 -2.45 4.01 -1.87
C LEU A 19 -1.34 4.21 -0.84
N MET A 20 -0.54 3.18 -0.58
CA MET A 20 0.59 3.29 0.33
C MET A 20 1.66 4.24 -0.25
N LEU A 21 2.05 4.07 -1.52
CA LEU A 21 3.03 4.94 -2.16
C LEU A 21 2.56 6.40 -2.24
N ALA A 22 1.29 6.61 -2.63
CA ALA A 22 0.69 7.94 -2.71
C ALA A 22 0.61 8.65 -1.35
N SER A 23 0.50 7.90 -0.25
CA SER A 23 0.49 8.44 1.12
C SER A 23 1.87 8.77 1.67
N PHE A 24 2.94 8.32 1.01
CA PHE A 24 4.31 8.61 1.41
C PHE A 24 4.82 9.92 0.78
N GLU A 25 4.98 9.95 -0.55
CA GLU A 25 5.38 11.12 -1.33
C GLU A 25 4.80 11.03 -2.75
N GLN A 26 4.81 12.12 -3.53
CA GLN A 26 4.37 12.16 -4.93
C GLN A 26 2.93 11.65 -5.17
N THR A 27 1.99 12.03 -4.29
CA THR A 27 0.60 11.56 -4.28
C THR A 27 -0.09 11.62 -5.65
N THR A 28 -0.04 12.76 -6.32
CA THR A 28 -0.70 12.95 -7.63
C THR A 28 -0.07 12.05 -8.68
N ASP A 29 1.26 11.98 -8.74
CA ASP A 29 1.99 11.20 -9.75
C ASP A 29 1.64 9.73 -9.64
N HIS A 30 1.58 9.20 -8.41
CA HIS A 30 1.19 7.80 -8.16
C HIS A 30 -0.25 7.51 -8.56
N LEU A 31 -1.19 8.40 -8.26
CA LEU A 31 -2.60 8.23 -8.62
C LEU A 31 -2.84 8.33 -10.13
N PHE A 32 -2.19 9.28 -10.80
CA PHE A 32 -2.27 9.40 -12.26
C PHE A 32 -1.63 8.22 -12.97
N ASP A 33 -0.41 7.81 -12.57
CA ASP A 33 0.26 6.63 -13.13
C ASP A 33 -0.60 5.36 -12.98
N ALA A 34 -1.17 5.15 -11.78
CA ALA A 34 -2.04 4.01 -11.54
C ALA A 34 -3.31 4.05 -12.40
N SER A 35 -3.92 5.23 -12.56
CA SER A 35 -5.12 5.41 -13.37
C SER A 35 -4.87 5.13 -14.85
N VAL A 36 -3.75 5.63 -15.40
CA VAL A 36 -3.37 5.43 -16.81
C VAL A 36 -3.07 3.95 -17.09
N HIS A 37 -2.41 3.27 -16.15
CA HIS A 37 -2.04 1.86 -16.30
C HIS A 37 -3.12 0.88 -15.81
N GLY A 38 -4.24 1.37 -15.27
CA GLY A 38 -5.31 0.54 -14.71
C GLY A 38 -4.85 -0.34 -13.55
N LYS A 39 -3.93 0.14 -12.70
CA LYS A 39 -3.44 -0.63 -11.55
C LYS A 39 -4.55 -0.86 -10.54
N VAL A 40 -4.61 -2.07 -9.99
CA VAL A 40 -5.56 -2.46 -8.94
C VAL A 40 -4.78 -2.67 -7.65
N ASP A 41 -5.17 -1.95 -6.59
CA ASP A 41 -4.60 -2.11 -5.26
C ASP A 41 -5.40 -3.17 -4.48
N PRO A 42 -4.77 -4.25 -3.99
CA PRO A 42 -5.48 -5.33 -3.29
C PRO A 42 -5.95 -4.94 -1.88
N ILE A 43 -5.52 -3.79 -1.33
CA ILE A 43 -5.91 -3.31 0.01
C ILE A 43 -5.53 -4.31 1.13
N GLU A 44 -4.31 -4.84 1.08
CA GLU A 44 -3.81 -5.83 2.06
C GLU A 44 -2.80 -5.24 3.06
N GLY A 45 -2.15 -4.13 2.73
CA GLY A 45 -1.24 -3.45 3.64
C GLY A 45 -1.94 -2.54 4.63
N VAL A 46 -1.20 -2.20 5.69
CA VAL A 46 -1.73 -1.44 6.84
C VAL A 46 -2.26 -0.07 6.43
N SER A 47 -1.51 0.67 5.60
CA SER A 47 -1.86 2.03 5.21
C SER A 47 -3.16 2.06 4.41
N GLU A 48 -3.26 1.23 3.39
CA GLU A 48 -4.42 1.14 2.52
C GLU A 48 -5.66 0.58 3.24
N CYS A 49 -5.52 -0.40 4.16
CA CYS A 49 -6.62 -0.83 5.01
C CYS A 49 -7.17 0.32 5.88
N ILE A 50 -6.28 1.13 6.49
CA ILE A 50 -6.67 2.27 7.34
C ILE A 50 -7.42 3.33 6.52
N ILE A 51 -6.91 3.67 5.33
CA ILE A 51 -7.55 4.66 4.44
C ILE A 51 -8.95 4.18 4.04
N MET A 52 -9.10 2.88 3.73
CA MET A 52 -10.39 2.30 3.34
C MET A 52 -11.33 2.01 4.51
N GLY A 53 -10.88 2.20 5.75
CA GLY A 53 -11.68 1.93 6.95
C GLY A 53 -11.99 0.44 7.17
N ILE A 54 -11.16 -0.46 6.64
CA ILE A 54 -11.30 -1.91 6.84
C ILE A 54 -10.26 -2.42 7.86
N PRO A 55 -10.57 -3.47 8.64
CA PRO A 55 -9.59 -4.05 9.56
C PRO A 55 -8.36 -4.60 8.83
N MET A 56 -7.16 -4.20 9.26
CA MET A 56 -5.91 -4.68 8.67
C MET A 56 -5.64 -6.15 9.00
N PRO A 57 -5.04 -6.95 8.09
CA PRO A 57 -4.81 -8.39 8.28
C PRO A 57 -3.58 -8.71 9.17
N ILE A 58 -3.36 -7.90 10.20
CA ILE A 58 -2.31 -8.08 11.21
C ILE A 58 -2.87 -7.85 12.61
N GLY A 59 -2.18 -8.38 13.62
CA GLY A 59 -2.64 -8.27 15.01
C GLY A 59 -3.99 -8.94 15.22
N THR A 60 -4.95 -8.21 15.79
CA THR A 60 -6.31 -8.73 16.06
C THR A 60 -7.10 -9.05 14.80
N GLY A 61 -6.80 -8.40 13.67
CA GLY A 61 -7.47 -8.65 12.39
C GLY A 61 -7.07 -9.97 11.72
N LEU A 62 -6.03 -10.65 12.22
CA LEU A 62 -5.60 -11.96 11.70
C LEU A 62 -6.56 -13.09 12.07
N LEU A 63 -7.27 -12.94 13.19
CA LEU A 63 -8.12 -13.98 13.75
C LEU A 63 -9.58 -13.72 13.41
N LYS A 64 -10.25 -14.71 12.82
CA LYS A 64 -11.70 -14.72 12.70
C LYS A 64 -12.29 -15.50 13.87
N ILE A 65 -13.10 -14.82 14.68
CA ILE A 65 -13.86 -15.47 15.74
C ILE A 65 -14.98 -16.26 15.06
N LYS A 66 -14.91 -17.59 15.14
CA LYS A 66 -16.03 -18.45 14.79
C LYS A 66 -16.98 -18.53 15.98
N GLN A 67 -18.25 -18.18 15.77
CA GLN A 67 -19.32 -18.44 16.73
C GLN A 67 -19.74 -19.91 16.64
#